data_AF-A0A7W1BXU4-F1
#
_entry.id   AF-A0A7W1BXU4-F1
#
_cell.length_a   1.000
_cell.length_b   1.000
_cell.length_c   1.000
_cell.angle_alpha   90.00
_cell.angle_beta   90.00
_cell.angle_gamma   90.00
#
_symmetry.space_group_name_H-M   'P 1'
#
loop_
_entity.id
_entity.type
_entity.pdbx_description
1 polymer ?
#
loop_
_entity_poly.entity_id
_entity_poly.type
_entity_poly.pdbx_seq_one_letter_code
_entity_poly.pdbx_strand_id
1 'polypeptide(L)'
;MGARGVILRTDDGGINWKDVESGLTTDLFAVGVVGRDDVLVTGDQGRILHSKDAGQTWEMQPTITSTPLFSVAYRGGSNIWVAGRGGAILRRTEEIATVRIPTPKLPPALRRGPPKTESQNSQLVIDDGDIPRASPPQKQPARPK
;
A
#
# COMPACT_ATOMS: atom_id res chain seq x y z
N MET A 1 -12.40 10.60 7.97
CA MET A 1 -13.66 10.29 8.67
C MET A 1 -14.38 11.58 9.03
N GLY A 2 -15.69 11.56 9.27
CA GLY A 2 -16.39 12.76 9.73
C GLY A 2 -17.90 12.60 9.80
N ALA A 3 -18.59 13.70 9.51
CA ALA A 3 -20.04 13.79 9.63
C ALA A 3 -20.76 12.78 8.73
N ARG A 4 -21.94 12.35 9.15
CA ARG A 4 -22.82 11.44 8.37
C ARG A 4 -22.15 10.15 7.91
N GLY A 5 -21.24 9.59 8.71
CA GLY A 5 -20.57 8.33 8.42
C GLY A 5 -19.46 8.41 7.37
N VAL A 6 -19.10 9.60 6.87
CA VAL A 6 -18.09 9.71 5.80
C VAL A 6 -16.75 9.12 6.26
N ILE A 7 -16.18 8.23 5.45
CA ILE A 7 -14.81 7.74 5.60
C ILE A 7 -14.08 7.94 4.28
N LEU A 8 -12.94 8.63 4.33
CA LEU A 8 -12.06 8.81 3.19
C LEU A 8 -10.78 8.00 3.44
N ARG A 9 -10.32 7.30 2.41
CA ARG A 9 -9.06 6.54 2.42
C ARG A 9 -8.13 7.05 1.33
N THR A 10 -6.84 6.98 1.59
CA THR A 10 -5.78 7.24 0.62
C THR A 10 -4.82 6.05 0.60
N ASP A 11 -4.27 5.76 -0.58
CA ASP A 11 -3.21 4.77 -0.77
C ASP A 11 -1.87 5.44 -1.18
N ASP A 12 -1.84 6.77 -1.30
CA ASP A 12 -0.72 7.55 -1.84
C ASP A 12 -0.26 8.68 -0.91
N GLY A 13 -0.52 8.54 0.39
CA GLY A 13 -0.08 9.51 1.40
C GLY A 13 -0.92 10.79 1.44
N GLY A 14 -2.14 10.76 0.90
CA GLY A 14 -3.11 11.84 0.98
C GLY A 14 -3.14 12.74 -0.25
N ILE A 15 -2.50 12.34 -1.36
CA ILE A 15 -2.58 13.06 -2.64
C ILE A 15 -3.97 12.85 -3.24
N ASN A 16 -4.44 11.59 -3.27
CA ASN A 16 -5.79 11.24 -3.68
C ASN A 16 -6.55 10.57 -2.55
N TRP A 17 -7.85 10.88 -2.48
CA TRP A 17 -8.78 10.33 -1.50
C TRP A 17 -9.94 9.66 -2.19
N LYS A 18 -10.33 8.49 -1.70
CA LYS A 18 -11.49 7.74 -2.15
C LYS A 18 -12.48 7.66 -1.00
N ASP A 19 -13.76 7.85 -1.32
CA ASP A 19 -14.83 7.55 -0.38
C ASP A 19 -14.92 6.03 -0.19
N VAL A 20 -15.10 5.62 1.06
CA VAL A 20 -15.32 4.23 1.44
C VAL A 20 -16.57 4.19 2.29
N GLU A 21 -17.58 3.46 1.82
CA GLU A 21 -18.85 3.35 2.51
C GLU A 21 -18.66 2.72 3.90
N SER A 22 -19.15 3.41 4.92
CA SER A 22 -19.10 2.94 6.30
C SER A 22 -20.38 2.20 6.74
N GLY A 23 -21.45 2.28 5.93
CA GLY A 23 -22.79 1.80 6.28
C GLY A 23 -23.47 2.56 7.43
N LEU A 24 -22.98 3.76 7.79
CA LEU A 24 -23.53 4.57 8.87
C LEU A 24 -23.96 5.95 8.36
N THR A 25 -24.93 6.55 9.06
CA THR A 25 -25.38 7.93 8.85
C THR A 25 -25.08 8.83 10.05
N THR A 26 -24.48 8.28 11.10
CA THR A 26 -24.07 8.98 12.33
C THR A 26 -22.66 9.52 12.20
N ASP A 27 -22.31 10.52 13.01
CA ASP A 27 -20.98 11.13 12.97
C ASP A 27 -19.90 10.20 13.52
N LEU A 28 -18.70 10.28 12.93
CA LEU A 28 -17.51 9.53 13.31
C LEU A 28 -16.46 10.50 13.86
N PHE A 29 -15.87 10.18 15.00
CA PHE A 29 -15.08 11.11 15.81
C PHE A 29 -13.61 10.77 15.93
N ALA A 30 -13.24 9.48 16.01
CA ALA A 30 -11.84 9.09 16.16
C ALA A 30 -11.47 7.80 15.43
N VAL A 31 -10.30 7.80 14.81
CA VAL A 31 -9.66 6.63 14.17
C VAL A 31 -8.45 6.21 14.98
N GLY A 32 -8.26 4.90 15.15
CA GLY A 32 -7.08 4.32 15.74
C GLY A 32 -6.55 3.18 14.88
N VAL A 33 -5.30 3.26 14.45
CA VAL A 33 -4.60 2.15 13.79
C VAL A 33 -4.03 1.25 14.88
N VAL A 34 -4.49 0.02 14.93
CA VAL A 34 -4.19 -0.96 16.00
C VAL A 34 -3.40 -2.17 15.49
N GLY A 35 -3.14 -2.21 14.19
CA GLY A 35 -2.30 -3.15 13.49
C GLY A 35 -1.97 -2.62 12.11
N ARG A 36 -1.19 -3.36 11.31
CA ARG A 36 -0.87 -2.94 9.94
C ARG A 36 -2.13 -2.78 9.09
N ASP A 37 -3.04 -3.74 9.20
CA ASP A 37 -4.29 -3.79 8.43
C ASP A 37 -5.52 -3.58 9.34
N ASP A 38 -5.31 -3.51 10.67
CA ASP A 38 -6.37 -3.33 11.65
C ASP A 38 -6.58 -1.86 12.01
N VAL A 39 -7.78 -1.34 11.71
CA VAL A 39 -8.17 0.04 11.97
C VAL A 39 -9.51 0.08 12.68
N LEU A 40 -9.60 0.86 13.75
CA LEU A 40 -10.84 1.15 14.46
C LEU A 40 -11.30 2.56 14.18
N VAL A 41 -12.60 2.72 14.02
CA VAL A 41 -13.27 4.02 13.93
C VAL A 41 -14.39 4.05 14.96
N THR A 42 -14.51 5.16 15.68
CA THR A 42 -15.49 5.34 16.74
C THR A 42 -16.28 6.62 16.51
N GLY A 43 -17.53 6.64 16.97
CA GLY A 43 -18.43 7.74 16.66
C GLY A 43 -19.59 7.90 17.63
N ASP A 44 -20.61 8.61 17.16
CA ASP A 44 -21.84 8.87 17.88
C ASP A 44 -22.61 7.58 18.17
N GLN A 45 -23.54 7.63 19.11
CA GLN A 45 -24.38 6.48 19.53
C GLN A 45 -23.57 5.24 19.94
N GLY A 46 -22.31 5.43 20.36
CA GLY A 46 -21.39 4.35 20.70
C GLY A 46 -21.02 3.44 19.53
N ARG A 47 -21.12 3.93 18.29
CA ARG A 47 -20.72 3.18 17.10
C ARG A 47 -19.21 2.93 17.09
N ILE A 48 -18.84 1.70 16.77
CA ILE A 48 -17.48 1.27 16.54
C ILE A 48 -17.46 0.47 15.24
N LEU A 49 -16.59 0.86 14.31
CA LEU A 49 -16.29 0.11 13.10
C LEU A 49 -14.88 -0.47 13.21
N HIS A 50 -14.68 -1.69 12.72
CA HIS A 50 -13.39 -2.34 12.61
C HIS A 50 -13.14 -2.72 11.15
N SER A 51 -12.00 -2.31 10.63
CA SER A 51 -11.46 -2.79 9.36
C SER A 51 -10.29 -3.73 9.64
N LYS A 52 -10.19 -4.81 8.86
CA LYS A 52 -9.08 -5.77 8.86
C LYS A 52 -8.26 -5.72 7.57
N ASP A 53 -8.51 -4.73 6.72
CA ASP A 53 -7.92 -4.56 5.39
C ASP A 53 -7.46 -3.11 5.13
N ALA A 54 -6.97 -2.46 6.19
CA ALA A 54 -6.45 -1.09 6.18
C ALA A 54 -7.49 -0.01 5.76
N GLY A 55 -8.76 -0.23 6.09
CA GLY A 55 -9.86 0.70 5.83
C GLY A 55 -10.47 0.57 4.44
N GLN A 56 -10.26 -0.55 3.74
CA GLN A 56 -10.94 -0.83 2.48
C GLN A 56 -12.40 -1.26 2.69
N THR A 57 -12.65 -2.06 3.73
CA THR A 57 -13.99 -2.45 4.17
C THR A 57 -14.13 -2.28 5.68
N TRP A 58 -15.37 -2.10 6.14
CA TRP A 58 -15.70 -1.84 7.54
C TRP A 58 -16.77 -2.80 8.05
N GLU A 59 -16.51 -3.41 9.20
CA GLU A 59 -17.45 -4.24 9.93
C GLU A 59 -17.92 -3.50 11.18
N MET A 60 -19.24 -3.38 11.35
CA MET A 60 -19.81 -2.77 12.55
C MET A 60 -19.67 -3.72 13.75
N GLN A 61 -19.03 -3.23 14.81
CA GLN A 61 -18.90 -3.98 16.04
C GLN A 61 -20.18 -3.87 16.89
N PRO A 62 -20.47 -4.86 17.75
CA PRO A 62 -21.58 -4.79 18.68
C PRO A 62 -21.58 -3.50 19.49
N THR A 63 -22.74 -2.86 19.60
CA THR A 63 -22.88 -1.62 20.36
C THR A 63 -22.98 -1.94 21.85
N ILE A 64 -21.99 -1.48 22.63
CA ILE A 64 -21.89 -1.74 24.07
C ILE A 64 -22.51 -0.60 24.89
N THR A 65 -22.48 0.62 24.35
CA THR A 65 -23.03 1.83 24.98
C THR A 65 -23.72 2.68 23.92
N SER A 66 -24.65 3.54 24.33
CA SER A 66 -25.27 4.56 23.46
C SER A 66 -24.56 5.91 23.54
N THR A 67 -23.53 6.03 24.38
CA THR A 67 -22.77 7.29 24.55
C THR A 67 -21.81 7.53 23.39
N PRO A 68 -21.67 8.78 22.90
CA PRO A 68 -20.64 9.13 21.93
C PRO A 68 -19.24 8.71 22.40
N LEU A 69 -18.46 8.11 21.48
CA LEU A 69 -17.09 7.67 21.72
C LEU A 69 -16.14 8.57 20.94
N PHE A 70 -15.20 9.23 21.63
CA PHE A 70 -14.42 10.35 21.10
C PHE A 70 -12.95 10.04 20.85
N SER A 71 -12.44 8.92 21.36
CA SER A 71 -11.01 8.63 21.27
C SER A 71 -10.73 7.14 21.29
N VAL A 72 -9.65 6.74 20.63
CA VAL A 72 -9.11 5.38 20.64
C VAL A 72 -7.66 5.45 21.08
N ALA A 73 -7.27 4.58 22.01
CA ALA A 73 -5.90 4.43 22.48
C ALA A 73 -5.46 2.97 22.35
N TYR A 74 -4.29 2.75 21.77
CA TYR A 74 -3.71 1.43 21.57
C TYR A 74 -2.32 1.33 22.18
N ARG A 75 -2.05 0.24 22.91
CA ARG A 75 -0.75 -0.06 23.54
C ARG A 75 -0.17 -1.42 23.18
N GLY A 76 -0.57 -2.01 22.06
CA GLY A 76 -0.05 -3.31 21.60
C GLY A 76 -0.89 -4.51 22.04
N GLY A 77 -0.94 -5.54 21.20
CA GLY A 77 -1.67 -6.78 21.48
C GLY A 77 -3.18 -6.54 21.55
N SER A 78 -3.83 -7.02 22.62
CA SER A 78 -5.25 -6.78 22.89
C SER A 78 -5.53 -5.47 23.64
N ASN A 79 -4.51 -4.65 23.93
CA ASN A 79 -4.64 -3.46 24.76
C ASN A 79 -5.15 -2.26 23.97
N ILE A 80 -6.47 -2.23 23.74
CA ILE A 80 -7.19 -1.12 23.13
C ILE A 80 -8.21 -0.56 24.11
N TRP A 81 -8.25 0.77 24.21
CA TRP A 81 -9.26 1.50 24.95
C TRP A 81 -9.97 2.50 24.05
N VAL A 82 -11.26 2.69 24.32
CA VAL A 82 -12.07 3.73 23.72
C VAL A 82 -12.68 4.55 24.84
N ALA A 83 -12.55 5.87 24.77
CA ALA A 83 -13.16 6.76 25.77
C ALA A 83 -14.19 7.69 25.13
N GLY A 84 -15.24 8.00 25.90
CA GLY A 84 -16.41 8.72 25.42
C GLY A 84 -17.06 9.65 26.45
N ARG A 85 -18.24 10.16 26.08
CA ARG A 85 -18.99 11.12 26.88
C ARG A 85 -19.30 10.59 28.28
N GLY A 86 -19.25 11.46 29.28
CA GLY A 86 -19.61 11.12 30.66
C GLY A 86 -18.62 10.20 31.36
N GLY A 87 -17.39 10.06 30.85
CA GLY A 87 -16.37 9.20 31.45
C GLY A 87 -16.49 7.73 31.04
N ALA A 88 -17.27 7.41 29.99
CA ALA A 88 -17.33 6.06 29.44
C ALA A 88 -15.92 5.62 28.99
N ILE A 89 -15.47 4.46 29.47
CA ILE A 89 -14.22 3.83 29.03
C ILE A 89 -14.54 2.37 28.72
N LEU A 90 -14.31 1.99 27.47
CA LEU A 90 -14.43 0.61 26.99
C LEU A 90 -13.03 0.06 26.76
N ARG A 91 -12.83 -1.23 27.08
CA ARG A 91 -11.59 -1.95 26.80
C ARG A 91 -11.91 -3.17 25.95
N ARG A 92 -11.12 -3.41 24.90
CA ARG A 92 -11.19 -4.66 24.16
C ARG A 92 -10.51 -5.78 24.94
N THR A 93 -11.18 -6.92 25.08
CA THR A 93 -10.65 -8.11 25.76
C THR A 93 -10.14 -9.16 24.79
N GLU A 94 -10.67 -9.18 23.57
CA GLU A 94 -10.27 -10.13 22.52
C GLU A 94 -8.97 -9.72 21.83
N GLU A 95 -8.18 -10.70 21.42
CA GLU A 95 -6.99 -10.45 20.62
C GLU A 95 -7.34 -9.88 19.24
N ILE A 96 -6.53 -8.91 18.82
CA ILE A 96 -6.47 -8.51 17.42
C ILE A 96 -5.58 -9.55 16.74
N ALA A 97 -6.18 -10.42 15.92
CA ALA A 97 -5.44 -11.48 15.26
C ALA A 97 -4.27 -10.87 14.45
N THR A 98 -3.05 -11.00 14.97
CA THR A 98 -1.85 -10.57 14.26
C THR A 98 -1.58 -11.61 13.19
N VAL A 99 -2.18 -11.46 12.00
CA VAL A 99 -1.83 -12.35 10.89
C VAL A 99 -0.42 -11.98 10.44
N ARG A 100 0.56 -12.82 10.79
CA ARG A 100 1.86 -12.82 10.11
C ARG A 100 1.59 -13.15 8.64
N ILE A 101 1.62 -12.16 7.76
CA ILE A 101 1.61 -12.41 6.32
C ILE A 101 2.87 -13.23 6.02
N PRO A 102 2.77 -14.50 5.59
CA PRO A 102 3.94 -15.24 5.18
C PRO A 102 4.58 -14.46 4.03
N THR A 103 5.89 -14.23 4.07
CA THR A 103 6.62 -13.77 2.88
C THR A 103 6.22 -14.70 1.73
N PRO A 104 5.61 -14.18 0.64
CA PRO A 104 5.23 -15.02 -0.48
C PRO A 104 6.47 -15.82 -0.88
N LYS A 105 6.37 -17.15 -0.95
CA LYS A 105 7.43 -17.93 -1.60
C LYS A 105 7.56 -17.34 -2.99
N LEU A 106 8.73 -16.80 -3.34
CA LEU A 106 8.94 -16.22 -4.66
C LEU A 106 8.40 -17.22 -5.70
N PRO A 107 7.50 -16.79 -6.62
CA PRO A 107 7.04 -17.64 -7.70
C PRO A 107 8.27 -18.24 -8.40
N PRO A 108 8.20 -19.49 -8.90
CA PRO A 108 9.34 -20.11 -9.60
C PRO A 108 9.95 -19.21 -10.68
N ALA A 109 9.12 -18.36 -11.31
CA ALA A 109 9.49 -17.37 -12.31
C ALA A 109 10.47 -16.27 -11.84
N LEU A 110 10.53 -15.98 -10.53
CA LEU A 110 11.37 -14.92 -9.95
C LEU A 110 12.58 -15.46 -9.15
N ARG A 111 12.82 -16.77 -9.17
CA ARG A 111 14.02 -17.38 -8.55
C ARG A 111 15.28 -17.24 -9.39
N ARG A 112 15.11 -16.99 -10.68
CA ARG A 112 16.23 -16.66 -11.55
C ARG A 112 16.53 -15.19 -11.32
N GLY A 113 17.78 -14.87 -10.97
CA GLY A 113 18.25 -13.48 -10.94
C GLY A 113 17.99 -12.79 -12.29
N PRO A 114 18.20 -11.46 -12.38
CA PRO A 114 17.98 -10.73 -13.63
C PRO A 114 18.65 -11.49 -14.78
N PRO A 115 17.98 -11.65 -15.94
CA PRO A 115 18.58 -12.33 -17.07
C PRO A 115 19.93 -11.68 -17.35
N LYS A 116 20.99 -12.49 -17.41
CA LYS A 116 22.26 -12.00 -17.97
C LYS A 116 21.92 -11.53 -19.37
N THR A 117 22.09 -10.25 -19.64
CA THR A 117 22.10 -9.72 -20.99
C THR A 117 23.29 -10.38 -21.69
N GLU A 118 23.05 -11.47 -22.41
CA GLU A 118 24.02 -12.00 -23.36
C GLU A 118 24.16 -10.95 -24.47
N SER A 119 25.39 -10.49 -24.67
CA SER A 119 25.74 -9.65 -25.81
C SER A 119 25.39 -10.41 -27.08
N GLN A 120 24.65 -9.73 -27.95
CA GLN A 120 24.04 -10.26 -29.16
C GLN A 120 25.02 -10.96 -30.09
N ASN A 121 24.54 -11.97 -30.81
CA ASN A 121 25.08 -12.30 -32.13
C ASN A 121 23.95 -12.16 -33.16
N SER A 122 23.59 -10.91 -33.45
CA SER A 122 22.81 -10.57 -34.63
C SER A 122 23.72 -10.70 -35.85
N GLN A 123 23.74 -11.89 -36.44
CA GLN A 123 24.36 -12.09 -37.73
C GLN A 123 23.47 -11.41 -38.78
N LEU A 124 23.75 -10.14 -39.05
CA LEU A 124 23.17 -9.39 -40.15
C LEU A 124 23.45 -10.19 -41.43
N VAL A 125 22.39 -10.63 -42.11
CA VAL A 125 22.49 -11.14 -43.47
C VAL A 125 22.81 -9.94 -44.35
N ILE A 126 24.06 -9.84 -44.80
CA ILE A 126 24.49 -8.86 -45.79
C ILE A 126 24.49 -9.59 -47.14
N ASP A 127 23.35 -9.53 -47.82
CA ASP A 127 23.27 -9.72 -49.27
C ASP A 127 23.84 -8.46 -49.95
N ASP A 128 24.18 -8.56 -51.23
CA ASP A 128 24.67 -7.50 -52.14
C ASP A 128 26.19 -7.51 -52.39
N GLY A 129 26.61 -8.54 -53.14
CA GLY A 129 27.96 -8.69 -53.67
C GLY A 129 28.33 -7.76 -54.83
N ASP A 130 28.28 -6.43 -54.66
CA ASP A 130 28.60 -5.48 -55.74
C ASP A 130 29.31 -4.17 -55.30
N ILE A 131 30.28 -4.23 -54.36
CA ILE A 131 31.12 -3.06 -54.04
C ILE A 131 32.60 -3.36 -54.29
N PRO A 132 33.23 -2.79 -55.33
CA PRO A 132 34.66 -2.97 -55.55
C PRO A 132 35.48 -2.29 -54.44
N ARG A 133 36.56 -2.95 -53.98
CA ARG A 133 37.47 -2.41 -52.96
C ARG A 133 38.16 -1.15 -53.47
N ALA A 134 38.05 -0.05 -52.70
CA ALA A 134 38.86 1.14 -52.92
C ALA A 134 40.34 0.83 -52.63
N SER A 135 41.22 1.19 -53.56
CA SER A 135 42.68 1.15 -53.36
C SER A 135 43.15 2.48 -52.78
N PRO A 136 43.93 2.50 -51.68
CA PRO A 136 44.44 3.75 -51.10
C PRO A 136 45.42 4.47 -52.04
N PRO A 137 45.44 5.82 -52.08
CA PRO A 137 46.47 6.55 -52.81
C PRO A 137 47.85 6.36 -52.16
N GLN A 138 48.87 6.11 -52.99
CA GLN A 138 50.25 5.96 -52.52
C GLN A 138 50.81 7.28 -51.96
N LYS A 139 51.50 7.17 -50.82
CA LYS A 139 52.11 8.28 -50.09
C LYS A 139 53.31 8.83 -50.87
N GLN A 140 53.24 10.07 -51.36
CA GLN A 140 54.44 10.75 -51.87
C GLN A 140 55.34 11.16 -50.70
N PRO A 141 56.68 10.97 -50.79
CA PRO A 141 57.59 11.39 -49.75
C PRO A 141 57.68 12.92 -49.68
N ALA A 142 57.89 13.43 -48.47
CA ALA A 142 57.99 14.86 -48.19
C ALA A 142 59.17 15.51 -48.94
N ARG A 143 58.95 16.71 -49.46
CA ARG A 143 59.99 17.54 -50.08
C ARG A 143 60.94 18.06 -48.98
N PRO A 144 62.26 17.95 -49.13
CA PRO A 144 63.20 18.52 -48.16
C PRO A 144 63.24 20.06 -48.25
N LYS A 145 63.68 20.65 -47.12
CA LYS A 145 63.61 22.06 -46.69
C LYS A 145 63.64 23.15 -47.76
#